data_AF-A0A5J4RKS5-F1
#
_entry.id   AF-A0A5J4RKS5-F1
#
_cell.length_a   1.000
_cell.length_b   1.000
_cell.length_c   1.000
_cell.angle_alpha   90.00
_cell.angle_beta   90.00
_cell.angle_gamma   90.00
#
_symmetry.space_group_name_H-M   'P 1'
#
loop_
_entity.id
_entity.type
_entity.pdbx_description
1 polymer ?
#
loop_
_entity_poly.entity_id
_entity_poly.type
_entity_poly.pdbx_seq_one_letter_code
_entity_poly.pdbx_strand_id
1 'polypeptide(L)' 'MKNVVLLSGAGMSAASGISTFRDAGGLWDKYPVEQVA' A
#
# COMPACT_ATOMS: atom_id res chain seq x y z
N MET A 1 6.37 -23.67 -22.53
CA MET A 1 6.65 -22.26 -22.15
C MET A 1 6.18 -22.06 -20.72
N LYS A 2 6.99 -21.47 -19.83
CA LYS A 2 6.59 -21.22 -18.44
C LYS A 2 6.24 -19.73 -18.30
N ASN A 3 5.00 -19.45 -17.92
CA ASN A 3 4.52 -18.10 -17.67
C ASN A 3 4.52 -17.88 -16.15
N VAL A 4 5.21 -16.85 -15.69
CA VAL A 4 5.25 -16.47 -14.27
C VAL A 4 4.56 -15.13 -14.13
N VAL A 5 3.60 -15.07 -13.22
CA VAL A 5 2.85 -13.85 -12.88
C VAL A 5 3.04 -13.59 -11.39
N LEU A 6 3.31 -12.34 -11.06
CA LEU A 6 3.48 -11.87 -9.69
C LEU A 6 2.49 -10.75 -9.45
N LEU A 7 1.71 -10.87 -8.39
CA LEU A 7 0.85 -9.81 -7.88
C LEU A 7 1.51 -9.24 -6.62
N SER A 8 1.78 -7.94 -6.61
CA SER A 8 2.27 -7.23 -5.42
C SER A 8 1.29 -6.13 -5.04
N GLY A 9 1.27 -5.81 -3.75
CA GLY A 9 0.50 -4.71 -3.19
C GLY A 9 1.39 -3.76 -2.39
N ALA A 10 0.79 -2.71 -1.85
CA ALA A 10 1.49 -1.64 -1.14
C ALA A 10 2.35 -2.16 0.04
N GLY A 11 1.96 -3.27 0.67
CA GLY A 11 2.73 -3.89 1.77
C GLY A 11 4.16 -4.29 1.40
N MET A 12 4.47 -4.50 0.11
CA MET A 12 5.84 -4.74 -0.34
C MET A 12 6.75 -3.53 -0.09
N SER A 13 6.21 -2.31 -0.16
CA SER A 13 6.96 -1.06 0.03
C SER A 13 7.07 -0.66 1.51
N ALA A 14 6.21 -1.19 2.38
CA ALA A 14 6.25 -0.94 3.83
C ALA A 14 7.60 -1.34 4.45
N ALA A 15 8.16 -2.47 4.02
CA ALA A 15 9.45 -2.97 4.49
C ALA A 15 10.65 -2.06 4.10
N SER A 16 10.46 -1.15 3.14
CA SER A 16 11.46 -0.16 2.71
C SER A 16 11.26 1.22 3.35
N GLY A 17 10.37 1.32 4.35
CA GLY A 17 10.10 2.58 5.05
C GLY A 17 9.09 3.50 4.36
N ILE A 18 8.44 3.03 3.29
CA ILE A 18 7.35 3.77 2.63
C ILE A 18 6.04 3.37 3.31
N SER A 19 5.48 4.29 4.10
CA SER A 19 4.17 4.08 4.74
C SER A 19 3.09 3.89 3.67
N THR A 20 2.25 2.88 3.86
CA THR A 20 1.15 2.60 2.95
C THR A 20 -0.13 3.31 3.40
N PHE A 21 -1.07 3.44 2.48
CA PHE A 21 -2.36 4.06 2.75
C PHE A 21 -3.17 3.35 3.85
N ARG A 22 -2.97 2.03 4.02
CA ARG A 22 -3.75 1.16 4.91
C ARG A 22 -2.97 0.64 6.13
N ASP A 23 -1.75 1.12 6.35
CA ASP A 23 -1.01 0.75 7.57
C ASP A 23 -1.67 1.36 8.81
N ALA A 24 -1.42 0.77 9.98
CA ALA A 24 -1.86 1.33 11.25
C ALA A 24 -1.24 2.73 11.47
N GLY A 25 -2.09 3.76 11.55
CA GLY A 25 -1.67 5.17 11.58
C GLY A 25 -1.29 5.74 10.20
N GLY A 26 -1.64 5.04 9.13
CA GLY A 26 -1.44 5.41 7.73
C GLY A 26 -2.34 6.56 7.29
N LEU A 27 -2.24 6.94 6.01
CA LEU A 27 -2.93 8.12 5.48
C LEU A 27 -4.46 8.04 5.63
N TRP A 28 -5.07 6.86 5.48
CA TRP A 28 -6.51 6.68 5.62
C TRP A 28 -7.00 6.70 7.08
N ASP A 29 -6.13 6.41 8.04
CA ASP A 29 -6.45 6.60 9.46
C ASP A 29 -6.40 8.08 9.86
N LYS A 30 -5.67 8.92 9.11
CA LYS A 30 -5.46 10.34 9.41
C LYS A 30 -6.38 11.29 8.63
N TYR A 31 -6.84 10.88 7.45
CA TYR A 31 -7.67 11.69 6.56
C TYR A 31 -8.77 10.83 5.92
N PRO A 32 -9.99 11.38 5.74
CA PRO A 32 -11.03 10.70 4.96
C PRO A 32 -10.50 10.39 3.57
N VAL A 33 -10.71 9.16 3.08
CA VAL A 33 -10.17 8.68 1.81
C VAL A 33 -10.61 9.57 0.65
N GLU A 34 -11.82 10.10 0.72
CA GLU A 34 -12.44 10.98 -0.28
C GLU A 34 -11.74 12.33 -0.43
N GLN A 35 -10.89 12.72 0.52
CA GLN A 35 -10.14 13.98 0.48
C GLN A 35 -8.74 13.82 -0.13
N VAL A 36 -8.28 12.59 -0.35
CA VAL A 36 -6.90 12.28 -0.79
C VAL A 36 -6.83 11.35 -2.00
N ALA A 37 -7.98 10.85 -2.49
CA ALA A 37 -8.11 9.96 -3.64
C ALA A 37 -8.39 10.73 -4.94
#